data_AF-A0A7J4QKW1-F1
#
_entry.id   AF-A0A7J4QKW1-F1
#
_cell.length_a   1.000
_cell.length_b   1.000
_cell.length_c   1.000
_cell.angle_alpha   90.00
_cell.angle_beta   90.00
_cell.angle_gamma   90.00
#
_symmetry.space_group_name_H-M   'P 1'
#
loop_
_entity.id
_entity.type
_entity.pdbx_description
1 polymer ?
#
loop_
_entity_poly.entity_id
_entity_poly.type
_entity_poly.pdbx_seq_one_letter_code
_entity_poly.pdbx_strand_id
1 'polypeptide(L)'
;PFDSRGTTSVFFLDPVLDGLGAPSLNDRTERGDDMDVRVMVQDNTGAPVVNADVVITLIGSDGPLDVPVVITVVTDASGMAQDVMTLPANLTVGEASLKAEYAGLPGTTGLVGSNATTRFVVLASTEIVITEAPVSLVAGDAFDVRGTLLDDLGLPLTKDGTPSLAIVHLLVDGVPVSSVETDASNGSFLLSYVLPASTDPGLHQVSVQFKGGRDWVDPIGVGDPANPEYYLPSQTDVDFNVSMPSKILLTSGSGDVDRESTIVISGVLLSQVDDAIPDATIEVWLDGG
;
A
#
# COMPACT_ATOMS: atom_id res chain seq x y z
N PRO A 1 43.33 -40.05 22.63
CA PRO A 1 41.89 -40.26 22.90
C PRO A 1 41.11 -40.17 21.59
N PHE A 2 40.27 -41.17 21.30
CA PHE A 2 39.41 -41.15 20.11
C PHE A 2 38.22 -40.24 20.39
N ASP A 3 37.96 -39.27 19.52
CA ASP A 3 36.81 -38.36 19.58
C ASP A 3 35.79 -38.86 18.55
N SER A 4 34.66 -39.40 19.00
CA SER A 4 33.63 -40.03 18.16
C SER A 4 32.30 -39.31 18.33
N ARG A 5 32.33 -37.97 18.26
CA ARG A 5 31.11 -37.15 18.29
C ARG A 5 30.29 -37.33 17.01
N GLY A 6 28.97 -37.42 17.16
CA GLY A 6 28.04 -37.29 16.03
C GLY A 6 28.00 -35.83 15.56
N THR A 7 27.59 -35.59 14.32
CA THR A 7 27.33 -34.23 13.82
C THR A 7 25.83 -33.96 13.78
N THR A 8 25.44 -32.70 13.78
CA THR A 8 24.04 -32.30 13.66
C THR A 8 23.79 -31.45 12.43
N SER A 9 22.53 -31.34 12.05
CA SER A 9 22.03 -30.39 11.07
C SER A 9 20.81 -29.67 11.66
N VAL A 10 20.84 -28.34 11.63
CA VAL A 10 19.67 -27.49 11.91
C VAL A 10 18.98 -27.19 10.58
N PHE A 11 17.65 -27.16 10.59
CA PHE A 11 16.82 -26.78 9.45
C PHE A 11 15.78 -25.76 9.88
N PHE A 12 15.49 -24.79 9.03
CA PHE A 12 14.26 -24.01 9.14
C PHE A 12 13.13 -24.77 8.47
N LEU A 13 12.02 -24.87 9.18
CA LEU A 13 10.73 -25.31 8.65
C LEU A 13 9.83 -24.11 8.33
N ASP A 14 10.15 -22.94 8.92
CA ASP A 14 9.47 -21.67 8.72
C ASP A 14 10.37 -20.53 9.24
N PRO A 15 10.63 -19.48 8.47
CA PRO A 15 10.33 -19.32 7.03
C PRO A 15 11.22 -20.22 6.16
N VAL A 16 10.74 -20.53 4.95
CA VAL A 16 11.38 -21.40 3.96
C VAL A 16 11.75 -20.64 2.68
N LEU A 17 12.77 -21.16 2.01
CA LEU A 17 13.13 -20.70 0.68
C LEU A 17 12.36 -21.48 -0.39
N ASP A 18 12.10 -20.83 -1.52
CA ASP A 18 11.55 -21.46 -2.71
C ASP A 18 12.58 -22.37 -3.42
N GLY A 19 12.18 -22.99 -4.54
CA GLY A 19 13.05 -23.87 -5.31
C GLY A 19 14.25 -23.18 -5.96
N LEU A 20 14.31 -21.84 -5.96
CA LEU A 20 15.40 -21.03 -6.49
C LEU A 20 16.29 -20.44 -5.38
N GLY A 21 15.94 -20.65 -4.10
CA GLY A 21 16.66 -20.13 -2.96
C GLY A 21 16.28 -18.69 -2.58
N ALA A 22 15.18 -18.16 -3.11
CA ALA A 22 14.60 -16.89 -2.69
C ALA A 22 13.58 -17.12 -1.55
N PRO A 23 13.24 -16.10 -0.74
CA PRO A 23 12.12 -16.20 0.19
C PRO A 23 10.85 -16.69 -0.54
N SER A 24 10.11 -17.59 0.09
CA SER A 24 8.78 -17.94 -0.38
C SER A 24 7.90 -16.68 -0.41
N LEU A 25 7.06 -16.58 -1.44
CA LEU A 25 6.10 -15.49 -1.60
C LEU A 25 5.11 -15.37 -0.42
N ASN A 26 4.91 -16.44 0.34
CA ASN A 26 4.07 -16.45 1.54
C ASN A 26 4.84 -16.08 2.81
N ASP A 27 6.17 -15.96 2.74
CA ASP A 27 7.04 -15.85 3.90
C ASP A 27 7.49 -14.39 4.03
N ARG A 28 6.50 -13.56 4.36
CA ARG A 28 6.63 -12.12 4.50
C ARG A 28 5.87 -11.64 5.72
N THR A 29 6.38 -10.59 6.34
CA THR A 29 5.80 -10.03 7.57
C THR A 29 6.01 -8.51 7.56
N GLU A 30 5.00 -7.76 7.97
CA GLU A 30 5.14 -6.32 8.17
C GLU A 30 6.09 -6.05 9.34
N ARG A 31 6.92 -5.02 9.23
CA ARG A 31 7.75 -4.58 10.34
C ARG A 31 6.86 -4.17 11.52
N GLY A 32 7.26 -4.53 12.73
CA GLY A 32 6.46 -4.31 13.94
C GLY A 32 5.53 -5.46 14.31
N ASP A 33 5.24 -6.37 13.37
CA ASP A 33 4.39 -7.53 13.60
C ASP A 33 5.17 -8.77 14.05
N ASP A 34 4.42 -9.77 14.50
CA ASP A 34 4.90 -11.08 14.91
C ASP A 34 5.06 -12.03 13.71
N MET A 35 6.13 -12.82 13.71
CA MET A 35 6.41 -13.87 12.74
C MET A 35 6.57 -15.23 13.43
N ASP A 36 5.96 -16.27 12.88
CA ASP A 36 6.18 -17.64 13.31
C ASP A 36 7.56 -18.15 12.87
N VAL A 37 8.29 -18.79 13.78
CA VAL A 37 9.59 -19.39 13.50
C VAL A 37 9.56 -20.86 13.88
N ARG A 38 9.98 -21.73 12.96
CA ARG A 38 10.00 -23.18 13.18
C ARG A 38 11.32 -23.78 12.72
N VAL A 39 11.92 -24.59 13.57
CA VAL A 39 13.21 -25.25 13.31
C VAL A 39 13.16 -26.73 13.63
N MET A 40 14.08 -27.49 13.03
CA MET A 40 14.30 -28.90 13.35
C MET A 40 15.79 -29.18 13.49
N VAL A 41 16.17 -30.03 14.45
CA VAL A 41 17.54 -30.51 14.64
C VAL A 41 17.57 -32.02 14.50
N GLN A 42 18.44 -32.50 13.62
CA GLN A 42 18.70 -33.92 13.41
C GLN A 42 20.18 -34.24 13.60
N ASP A 43 20.48 -35.47 14.02
CA ASP A 43 21.84 -35.99 13.99
C ASP A 43 22.21 -36.52 12.59
N ASN A 44 23.46 -36.96 12.43
CA ASN A 44 23.99 -37.47 11.17
C ASN A 44 23.40 -38.82 10.71
N THR A 45 22.50 -39.43 11.49
CA THR A 45 21.72 -40.61 11.12
C THR A 45 20.29 -40.25 10.69
N GLY A 46 19.91 -38.97 10.80
CA GLY A 46 18.56 -38.47 10.57
C GLY A 46 17.65 -38.61 11.79
N ALA A 47 18.17 -39.02 12.95
CA ALA A 47 17.38 -39.10 14.17
C ALA A 47 17.17 -37.70 14.79
N PRO A 48 15.99 -37.43 15.37
CA PRO A 48 15.71 -36.15 15.99
C PRO A 48 16.58 -35.92 17.23
N VAL A 49 17.09 -34.70 17.39
CA VAL A 49 17.80 -34.28 18.60
C VAL A 49 16.80 -33.57 19.53
N VAL A 50 16.45 -34.22 20.64
CA VAL A 50 15.52 -33.68 21.66
C VAL A 50 16.25 -32.78 22.66
N ASN A 51 15.55 -31.78 23.20
CA ASN A 51 16.08 -30.80 24.17
C ASN A 51 17.33 -30.06 23.63
N ALA A 52 17.37 -29.78 22.34
CA ALA A 52 18.40 -28.94 21.74
C ALA A 52 18.02 -27.47 21.94
N ASP A 53 18.85 -26.72 22.65
CA ASP A 53 18.73 -25.26 22.77
C ASP A 53 19.23 -24.60 21.48
N VAL A 54 18.30 -24.11 20.66
CA VAL A 54 18.60 -23.43 19.38
C VAL A 54 18.42 -21.94 19.57
N VAL A 55 19.50 -21.18 19.37
CA VAL A 55 19.49 -19.71 19.40
C VAL A 55 19.18 -19.21 18.00
N ILE A 56 18.16 -18.38 17.85
CA ILE A 56 17.75 -17.80 16.57
C ILE A 56 17.93 -16.29 16.62
N THR A 57 18.69 -15.74 15.69
CA THR A 57 19.03 -14.33 15.59
C THR A 57 18.47 -13.73 14.31
N LEU A 58 17.80 -12.58 14.42
CA LEU A 58 17.37 -11.77 13.28
C LEU A 58 18.53 -10.94 12.72
N ILE A 59 18.64 -10.91 11.40
CA ILE A 59 19.53 -10.05 10.63
C ILE A 59 18.64 -9.26 9.67
N GLY A 60 18.67 -7.93 9.76
CA GLY A 60 17.88 -7.04 8.91
C GLY A 60 18.31 -7.10 7.45
N SER A 61 17.49 -6.52 6.57
CA SER A 61 17.76 -6.46 5.13
C SER A 61 18.98 -5.62 4.78
N ASP A 62 19.37 -4.70 5.66
CA ASP A 62 20.55 -3.85 5.59
C ASP A 62 21.72 -4.33 6.48
N GLY A 63 21.56 -5.46 7.17
CA GLY A 63 22.60 -6.09 7.97
C GLY A 63 22.21 -6.36 9.43
N PRO A 64 23.19 -6.65 10.30
CA PRO A 64 22.94 -6.89 11.72
C PRO A 64 22.33 -5.66 12.41
N LEU A 65 21.35 -5.89 13.28
CA LEU A 65 20.69 -4.83 14.04
C LEU A 65 21.59 -4.30 15.17
N ASP A 66 21.50 -3.00 15.44
CA ASP A 66 22.19 -2.35 16.57
C ASP A 66 21.77 -2.96 17.91
N VAL A 67 20.48 -3.27 18.06
CA VAL A 67 19.92 -4.04 19.16
C VAL A 67 19.56 -5.42 18.62
N PRO A 68 20.32 -6.48 18.95
CA PRO A 68 20.05 -7.81 18.46
C PRO A 68 18.68 -8.31 18.90
N VAL A 69 17.89 -8.82 17.95
CA VAL A 69 16.66 -9.57 18.24
C VAL A 69 17.01 -11.04 18.20
N VAL A 70 16.90 -11.70 19.36
CA VAL A 70 17.30 -13.09 19.58
C VAL A 70 16.22 -13.80 20.38
N ILE A 71 15.85 -14.99 19.94
CA ILE A 71 15.02 -15.94 20.71
C ILE A 71 15.78 -17.25 20.93
N THR A 72 15.37 -18.02 21.91
CA THR A 72 15.90 -19.37 22.14
C THR A 72 14.75 -20.35 22.22
N VAL A 73 14.80 -21.37 21.37
CA VAL A 73 13.78 -22.41 21.29
C VAL A 73 14.38 -23.76 21.65
N VAL A 74 13.56 -24.65 22.22
CA VAL A 74 14.00 -25.96 22.68
C VAL A 74 13.25 -27.04 21.91
N THR A 75 13.99 -27.96 21.29
CA THR A 75 13.37 -29.03 20.50
C THR A 75 12.64 -30.06 21.35
N ASP A 76 11.48 -30.49 20.85
CA ASP A 76 10.68 -31.55 21.45
C ASP A 76 11.18 -32.96 21.04
N ALA A 77 10.41 -34.01 21.38
CA ALA A 77 10.74 -35.39 21.08
C ALA A 77 10.82 -35.73 19.57
N SER A 78 10.25 -34.88 18.72
CA SER A 78 10.36 -34.98 17.26
C SER A 78 11.56 -34.20 16.70
N GLY A 79 12.35 -33.55 17.56
CA GLY A 79 13.49 -32.72 17.18
C GLY A 79 13.08 -31.37 16.61
N MET A 80 11.80 -31.00 16.72
CA MET A 80 11.26 -29.73 16.22
C MET A 80 11.07 -28.73 17.36
N ALA A 81 11.20 -27.45 17.06
CA ALA A 81 10.88 -26.36 17.96
C ALA A 81 10.16 -25.25 17.19
N GLN A 82 9.27 -24.53 17.87
CA GLN A 82 8.58 -23.37 17.30
C GLN A 82 8.40 -22.29 18.36
N ASP A 83 8.42 -21.04 17.91
CA ASP A 83 8.13 -19.87 18.74
C ASP A 83 7.77 -18.68 17.84
N VAL A 84 7.35 -17.58 18.46
CA VAL A 84 7.02 -16.33 17.78
C VAL A 84 8.15 -15.31 17.97
N MET A 85 8.53 -14.62 16.90
CA MET A 85 9.48 -13.51 16.90
C MET A 85 8.79 -12.21 16.47
N THR A 86 8.78 -11.21 17.36
CA THR A 86 8.33 -9.86 17.02
C THR A 86 9.41 -9.11 16.25
N LEU A 87 9.06 -8.57 15.08
CA LEU A 87 9.96 -7.74 14.29
C LEU A 87 10.01 -6.31 14.84
N PRO A 88 11.17 -5.64 14.85
CA PRO A 88 11.24 -4.22 15.19
C PRO A 88 10.36 -3.38 14.24
N ALA A 89 9.59 -2.44 14.79
CA ALA A 89 8.75 -1.54 13.99
C ALA A 89 9.54 -0.62 13.06
N ASN A 90 10.85 -0.44 13.31
CA ASN A 90 11.74 0.34 12.47
C ASN A 90 12.67 -0.53 11.60
N LEU A 91 12.35 -1.81 11.43
CA LEU A 91 13.14 -2.71 10.59
C LEU A 91 13.11 -2.21 9.14
N THR A 92 14.27 -2.19 8.49
CA THR A 92 14.39 -1.84 7.07
C THR A 92 13.63 -2.87 6.23
N VAL A 93 12.85 -2.41 5.25
CA VAL A 93 12.09 -3.28 4.35
C VAL A 93 13.02 -4.13 3.47
N GLY A 94 12.51 -5.22 2.92
CA GLY A 94 13.23 -6.10 2.01
C GLY A 94 13.62 -7.46 2.60
N GLU A 95 14.53 -8.16 1.93
CA GLU A 95 14.89 -9.54 2.29
C GLU A 95 15.77 -9.59 3.56
N ALA A 96 15.17 -9.93 4.70
CA ALA A 96 15.87 -10.18 5.95
C ALA A 96 16.27 -11.66 6.09
N SER A 97 17.09 -11.97 7.10
CA SER A 97 17.57 -13.34 7.36
C SER A 97 17.40 -13.74 8.82
N LEU A 98 17.14 -15.02 9.05
CA LEU A 98 17.24 -15.63 10.37
C LEU A 98 18.43 -16.58 10.39
N LYS A 99 19.24 -16.51 11.44
CA LYS A 99 20.33 -17.46 11.70
C LYS A 99 20.01 -18.29 12.94
N ALA A 100 19.93 -19.60 12.77
CA ALA A 100 19.76 -20.55 13.86
C ALA A 100 21.09 -21.22 14.20
N GLU A 101 21.42 -21.32 15.48
CA GLU A 101 22.65 -21.94 15.97
C GLU A 101 22.35 -22.91 17.12
N TYR A 102 22.76 -24.16 16.95
CA TYR A 102 22.81 -25.17 18.00
C TYR A 102 24.27 -25.43 18.37
N ALA A 103 24.64 -25.24 19.63
CA ALA A 103 26.03 -25.38 20.09
C ALA A 103 26.53 -26.84 20.13
N GLY A 104 25.63 -27.83 20.05
CA GLY A 104 25.95 -29.23 20.23
C GLY A 104 25.83 -29.71 21.68
N LEU A 105 26.10 -30.99 21.88
CA LEU A 105 26.17 -31.63 23.19
C LEU A 105 27.63 -31.94 23.51
N PRO A 106 28.21 -31.39 24.59
CA PRO A 106 29.61 -31.65 24.92
C PRO A 106 29.85 -33.11 25.36
N GLY A 107 31.07 -33.61 25.15
CA GLY A 107 31.50 -34.95 25.55
C GLY A 107 32.16 -35.75 24.41
N THR A 108 32.91 -36.81 24.74
CA THR A 108 33.64 -37.64 23.76
C THR A 108 32.74 -38.51 22.87
N THR A 109 31.45 -38.61 23.23
CA THR A 109 30.35 -39.21 22.46
C THR A 109 29.19 -38.23 22.27
N GLY A 110 29.49 -36.92 22.37
CA GLY A 110 28.51 -35.86 22.24
C GLY A 110 28.12 -35.56 20.80
N LEU A 111 27.47 -34.42 20.60
CA LEU A 111 27.05 -33.91 19.29
C LEU A 111 27.82 -32.64 18.97
N VAL A 112 28.38 -32.56 17.77
CA VAL A 112 28.91 -31.32 17.22
C VAL A 112 27.73 -30.44 16.80
N GLY A 113 27.76 -29.20 17.25
CA GLY A 113 26.77 -28.19 16.89
C GLY A 113 26.72 -27.89 15.39
N SER A 114 25.66 -27.21 14.98
CA SER A 114 25.44 -26.81 13.60
C SER A 114 24.66 -25.50 13.55
N ASN A 115 24.61 -24.89 12.37
CA ASN A 115 23.83 -23.69 12.14
C ASN A 115 23.12 -23.77 10.80
N ALA A 116 22.11 -22.92 10.65
CA ALA A 116 21.36 -22.74 9.42
C ALA A 116 21.03 -21.25 9.25
N THR A 117 20.77 -20.87 8.00
CA THR A 117 20.26 -19.54 7.68
C THR A 117 19.10 -19.69 6.71
N THR A 118 18.03 -18.95 6.97
CA THR A 118 16.89 -18.79 6.05
C THR A 118 16.63 -17.31 5.82
N ARG A 119 15.76 -16.99 4.87
CA ARG A 119 15.42 -15.62 4.48
C ARG A 119 13.91 -15.47 4.37
N PHE A 120 13.43 -14.27 4.64
CA PHE A 120 12.02 -13.87 4.55
C PHE A 120 11.95 -12.41 4.13
N VAL A 121 10.76 -11.91 3.80
CA VAL A 121 10.57 -10.51 3.39
C VAL A 121 9.94 -9.67 4.50
N VAL A 122 10.54 -8.52 4.74
CA VAL A 122 10.00 -7.47 5.61
C VAL A 122 9.24 -6.46 4.76
N LEU A 123 8.00 -6.21 5.11
CA LEU A 123 7.12 -5.24 4.46
C LEU A 123 6.92 -3.99 5.31
N ALA A 124 6.52 -2.90 4.65
CA ALA A 124 6.05 -1.69 5.31
C ALA A 124 4.70 -1.24 4.73
N SER A 125 3.84 -0.77 5.63
CA SER A 125 2.63 -0.05 5.26
C SER A 125 2.98 1.33 4.68
N THR A 126 2.08 1.89 3.86
CA THR A 126 2.23 3.25 3.34
C THR A 126 1.02 4.10 3.68
N GLU A 127 1.23 5.41 3.76
CA GLU A 127 0.20 6.38 4.03
C GLU A 127 0.20 7.46 2.94
N ILE A 128 -0.99 7.68 2.36
CA ILE A 128 -1.27 8.84 1.52
C ILE A 128 -1.93 9.90 2.40
N VAL A 129 -1.42 11.13 2.34
CA VAL A 129 -2.05 12.29 2.98
C VAL A 129 -2.35 13.32 1.91
N ILE A 130 -3.64 13.56 1.67
CA ILE A 130 -4.10 14.63 0.77
C ILE A 130 -4.09 15.95 1.54
N THR A 131 -3.30 16.91 1.06
CA THR A 131 -3.13 18.25 1.66
C THR A 131 -3.95 19.32 0.94
N GLU A 132 -4.28 19.09 -0.33
CA GLU A 132 -5.14 19.98 -1.13
C GLU A 132 -6.02 19.12 -2.06
N ALA A 133 -7.32 19.39 -2.07
CA ALA A 133 -8.31 18.78 -2.96
C ALA A 133 -9.49 19.75 -3.18
N PRO A 134 -10.23 19.62 -4.28
CA PRO A 134 -11.41 20.44 -4.51
C PRO A 134 -12.50 20.16 -3.47
N VAL A 135 -13.23 21.20 -3.06
CA VAL A 135 -14.45 21.07 -2.25
C VAL A 135 -15.70 21.16 -3.14
N SER A 136 -15.63 21.99 -4.18
CA SER A 136 -16.66 22.08 -5.20
C SER A 136 -16.05 22.45 -6.55
N LEU A 137 -16.63 21.90 -7.61
CA LEU A 137 -16.26 22.17 -9.00
C LEU A 137 -17.50 22.44 -9.84
N VAL A 138 -17.32 23.19 -10.92
CA VAL A 138 -18.27 23.23 -12.03
C VAL A 138 -17.84 22.16 -13.05
N ALA A 139 -18.77 21.42 -13.63
CA ALA A 139 -18.47 20.48 -14.70
C ALA A 139 -17.69 21.19 -15.83
N GLY A 140 -16.55 20.63 -16.24
CA GLY A 140 -15.59 21.26 -17.16
C GLY A 140 -14.39 21.95 -16.48
N ASP A 141 -14.42 22.15 -15.16
CA ASP A 141 -13.33 22.79 -14.44
C ASP A 141 -12.08 21.90 -14.35
N ALA A 142 -10.91 22.54 -14.36
CA ALA A 142 -9.66 21.92 -13.99
C ALA A 142 -9.43 22.01 -12.48
N PHE A 143 -8.87 20.96 -11.88
CA PHE A 143 -8.50 20.95 -10.48
C PHE A 143 -7.18 20.21 -10.25
N ASP A 144 -6.57 20.52 -9.10
CA ASP A 144 -5.36 19.90 -8.60
C ASP A 144 -5.65 19.14 -7.31
N VAL A 145 -4.90 18.06 -7.10
CA VAL A 145 -4.85 17.30 -5.85
C VAL A 145 -3.40 17.20 -5.43
N ARG A 146 -3.09 17.70 -4.23
CA ARG A 146 -1.73 17.63 -3.64
C ARG A 146 -1.72 16.76 -2.42
N GLY A 147 -0.58 16.14 -2.17
CA GLY A 147 -0.39 15.32 -0.99
C GLY A 147 1.02 14.76 -0.90
N THR A 148 1.17 13.79 0.01
CA THR A 148 2.38 13.01 0.20
C THR A 148 2.06 11.53 0.24
N LEU A 149 2.97 10.69 -0.25
CA LEU A 149 3.02 9.25 -0.01
C LEU A 149 4.28 8.94 0.80
N LEU A 150 4.12 8.40 1.99
CA LEU A 150 5.21 8.06 2.90
C LEU A 150 5.01 6.64 3.44
N ASP A 151 6.05 6.06 4.02
CA ASP A 151 5.95 4.82 4.77
C ASP A 151 5.35 5.05 6.18
N ASP A 152 5.11 3.97 6.93
CA ASP A 152 4.60 4.01 8.32
C ASP A 152 5.54 4.69 9.33
N LEU A 153 6.77 5.06 8.94
CA LEU A 153 7.69 5.87 9.74
C LEU A 153 7.67 7.35 9.33
N GLY A 154 6.83 7.75 8.36
CA GLY A 154 6.77 9.10 7.82
C GLY A 154 7.96 9.46 6.94
N LEU A 155 8.63 8.46 6.35
CA LEU A 155 9.78 8.63 5.48
C LEU A 155 9.41 8.39 4.00
N PRO A 156 10.15 8.99 3.04
CA PRO A 156 10.01 8.64 1.64
C PRO A 156 10.32 7.17 1.39
N LEU A 157 9.62 6.57 0.44
CA LEU A 157 9.85 5.18 0.07
C LEU A 157 11.26 5.00 -0.50
N THR A 158 11.84 3.82 -0.31
CA THR A 158 13.23 3.55 -0.70
C THR A 158 13.34 2.36 -1.64
N LYS A 159 14.30 2.43 -2.57
CA LYS A 159 14.75 1.30 -3.39
C LYS A 159 16.25 1.10 -3.15
N ASP A 160 16.63 -0.09 -2.70
CA ASP A 160 18.02 -0.44 -2.35
C ASP A 160 18.65 0.57 -1.37
N GLY A 161 17.89 0.94 -0.32
CA GLY A 161 18.32 1.89 0.71
C GLY A 161 18.42 3.36 0.26
N THR A 162 18.02 3.68 -0.98
CA THR A 162 18.03 5.05 -1.52
C THR A 162 16.59 5.55 -1.69
N PRO A 163 16.28 6.82 -1.35
CA PRO A 163 14.95 7.38 -1.59
C PRO A 163 14.54 7.25 -3.07
N SER A 164 13.28 6.86 -3.30
CA SER A 164 12.77 6.47 -4.61
C SER A 164 11.45 7.16 -4.94
N LEU A 165 11.22 7.32 -6.24
CA LEU A 165 9.94 7.77 -6.78
C LEU A 165 8.92 6.63 -6.63
N ALA A 166 7.65 6.98 -6.51
CA ALA A 166 6.53 6.03 -6.54
C ALA A 166 5.38 6.60 -7.38
N ILE A 167 4.58 5.74 -8.00
CA ILE A 167 3.46 6.16 -8.85
C ILE A 167 2.18 6.19 -8.01
N VAL A 168 1.56 7.36 -7.96
CA VAL A 168 0.21 7.55 -7.41
C VAL A 168 -0.79 7.79 -8.54
N HIS A 169 -1.98 7.23 -8.40
CA HIS A 169 -3.08 7.35 -9.36
C HIS A 169 -4.19 8.22 -8.78
N LEU A 170 -4.70 9.14 -9.59
CA LEU A 170 -5.96 9.84 -9.33
C LEU A 170 -7.11 9.03 -9.90
N LEU A 171 -8.12 8.78 -9.08
CA LEU A 171 -9.41 8.25 -9.51
C LEU A 171 -10.49 9.29 -9.21
N VAL A 172 -11.48 9.36 -10.09
CA VAL A 172 -12.74 10.10 -9.86
C VAL A 172 -13.87 9.09 -9.94
N ASP A 173 -14.65 8.98 -8.87
CA ASP A 173 -15.73 7.99 -8.70
C ASP A 173 -15.29 6.55 -9.00
N GLY A 174 -14.07 6.20 -8.55
CA GLY A 174 -13.46 4.88 -8.78
C GLY A 174 -12.89 4.64 -10.18
N VAL A 175 -12.96 5.63 -11.09
CA VAL A 175 -12.37 5.54 -12.43
C VAL A 175 -10.97 6.19 -12.43
N PRO A 176 -9.89 5.48 -12.79
CA PRO A 176 -8.57 6.07 -12.94
C PRO A 176 -8.53 7.11 -14.07
N VAL A 177 -8.08 8.32 -13.75
CA VAL A 177 -8.07 9.46 -14.68
C VAL A 177 -6.69 10.09 -14.89
N SER A 178 -5.78 9.96 -13.93
CA SER A 178 -4.42 10.53 -14.01
C SER A 178 -3.44 9.76 -13.13
N SER A 179 -2.14 9.95 -13.34
CA SER A 179 -1.08 9.40 -12.49
C SER A 179 0.20 10.22 -12.59
N VAL A 180 0.95 10.31 -11.49
CA VAL A 180 2.26 10.99 -11.44
C VAL A 180 3.24 10.22 -10.55
N GLU A 181 4.52 10.49 -10.75
CA GLU A 181 5.57 10.09 -9.82
C GLU A 181 5.65 11.07 -8.63
N THR A 182 5.82 10.56 -7.42
CA THR A 182 6.11 11.35 -6.23
C THR A 182 7.53 11.90 -6.27
N ASP A 183 7.81 12.97 -5.54
CA ASP A 183 9.17 13.43 -5.30
C ASP A 183 9.92 12.43 -4.40
N ALA A 184 11.05 11.91 -4.86
CA ALA A 184 11.80 10.88 -4.15
C ALA A 184 12.33 11.33 -2.78
N SER A 185 12.53 12.63 -2.57
CA SER A 185 13.13 13.16 -1.34
C SER A 185 12.14 13.41 -0.22
N ASN A 186 10.85 13.58 -0.54
CA ASN A 186 9.83 13.98 0.44
C ASN A 186 8.44 13.35 0.20
N GLY A 187 8.29 12.50 -0.81
CA GLY A 187 7.05 11.80 -1.11
C GLY A 187 5.92 12.67 -1.68
N SER A 188 6.15 13.96 -1.94
CA SER A 188 5.10 14.86 -2.40
C SER A 188 4.64 14.57 -3.84
N PHE A 189 3.37 14.81 -4.12
CA PHE A 189 2.79 14.68 -5.47
C PHE A 189 1.84 15.83 -5.79
N LEU A 190 1.64 16.05 -7.10
CA LEU A 190 0.65 16.96 -7.66
C LEU A 190 -0.05 16.27 -8.83
N LEU A 191 -1.32 15.92 -8.66
CA LEU A 191 -2.17 15.36 -9.70
C LEU A 191 -3.08 16.45 -10.24
N SER A 192 -3.11 16.64 -11.56
CA SER A 192 -4.02 17.58 -12.22
C SER A 192 -5.00 16.82 -13.12
N TYR A 193 -6.26 17.26 -13.14
CA TYR A 193 -7.29 16.70 -14.00
C TYR A 193 -8.31 17.76 -14.42
N VAL A 194 -8.95 17.54 -15.58
CA VAL A 194 -10.08 18.36 -16.06
C VAL A 194 -11.33 17.51 -15.94
N LEU A 195 -12.24 17.93 -15.07
CA LEU A 195 -13.51 17.24 -14.88
C LEU A 195 -14.33 17.33 -16.18
N PRO A 196 -14.84 16.21 -16.74
CA PRO A 196 -15.65 16.26 -17.94
C PRO A 196 -16.85 17.20 -17.81
N ALA A 197 -17.17 17.97 -18.87
CA ALA A 197 -18.36 18.83 -18.89
C ALA A 197 -19.68 18.05 -18.81
N SER A 198 -19.63 16.73 -19.04
CA SER A 198 -20.77 15.81 -18.89
C SER A 198 -20.87 15.16 -17.51
N THR A 199 -20.03 15.54 -16.53
CA THR A 199 -20.13 15.01 -15.18
C THR A 199 -21.43 15.51 -14.53
N ASP A 200 -22.24 14.58 -14.04
CA ASP A 200 -23.51 14.87 -13.35
C ASP A 200 -23.33 15.83 -12.17
N PRO A 201 -24.32 16.65 -11.81
CA PRO A 201 -24.24 17.47 -10.60
C PRO A 201 -24.50 16.60 -9.36
N GLY A 202 -23.84 16.90 -8.25
CA GLY A 202 -24.02 16.17 -7.00
C GLY A 202 -22.73 15.93 -6.24
N LEU A 203 -22.76 14.94 -5.35
CA LEU A 203 -21.60 14.51 -4.58
C LEU A 203 -20.77 13.51 -5.40
N HIS A 204 -19.49 13.79 -5.54
CA HIS A 204 -18.49 12.96 -6.20
C HIS A 204 -17.32 12.70 -5.27
N GLN A 205 -16.46 11.77 -5.64
CA GLN A 205 -15.28 11.42 -4.85
C GLN A 205 -14.02 11.41 -5.70
N VAL A 206 -12.97 12.03 -5.16
CA VAL A 206 -11.60 11.83 -5.61
C VAL A 206 -10.95 10.79 -4.72
N SER A 207 -10.22 9.84 -5.32
CA SER A 207 -9.33 8.92 -4.61
C SER A 207 -7.91 9.08 -5.12
N VAL A 208 -6.93 9.12 -4.23
CA VAL A 208 -5.52 8.94 -4.59
C VAL A 208 -5.10 7.55 -4.14
N GLN A 209 -4.58 6.76 -5.07
CA GLN A 209 -4.23 5.35 -4.85
C GLN A 209 -2.76 5.09 -5.17
N PHE A 210 -2.07 4.41 -4.26
CA PHE A 210 -0.78 3.77 -4.46
C PHE A 210 -0.97 2.25 -4.49
N LYS A 211 -0.41 1.57 -5.49
CA LYS A 211 -0.63 0.13 -5.71
C LYS A 211 0.41 -0.77 -5.03
N GLY A 212 1.39 -0.19 -4.33
CA GLY A 212 2.52 -0.95 -3.79
C GLY A 212 3.48 -1.45 -4.86
N GLY A 213 4.54 -2.13 -4.39
CA GLY A 213 5.47 -2.90 -5.23
C GLY A 213 4.79 -4.11 -5.87
N ARG A 214 5.34 -4.69 -6.92
CA ARG A 214 4.64 -5.73 -7.68
C ARG A 214 4.62 -7.06 -6.97
N ASP A 215 5.75 -7.47 -6.42
CA ASP A 215 6.01 -8.88 -6.14
C ASP A 215 5.56 -9.30 -4.73
N TRP A 216 5.26 -8.35 -3.84
CA TRP A 216 5.02 -8.62 -2.41
C TRP A 216 3.71 -8.09 -1.83
N VAL A 217 2.84 -7.52 -2.68
CA VAL A 217 1.50 -7.07 -2.28
C VAL A 217 0.47 -8.19 -2.39
N ASP A 218 -0.71 -7.99 -1.81
CA ASP A 218 -1.85 -8.89 -1.95
C ASP A 218 -2.97 -8.32 -2.84
N PRO A 219 -3.46 -9.07 -3.84
CA PRO A 219 -2.91 -10.33 -4.35
C PRO A 219 -1.54 -10.15 -5.02
N ILE A 220 -0.72 -11.20 -4.96
CA ILE A 220 0.65 -11.19 -5.50
C ILE A 220 0.68 -10.87 -6.99
N GLY A 221 1.57 -9.96 -7.39
CA GLY A 221 1.79 -9.58 -8.78
C GLY A 221 0.81 -8.51 -9.31
N VAL A 222 -0.07 -7.99 -8.45
CA VAL A 222 -1.07 -6.95 -8.82
C VAL A 222 -0.53 -5.53 -8.65
N GLY A 223 0.54 -5.34 -7.87
CA GLY A 223 1.20 -4.04 -7.72
C GLY A 223 1.92 -3.56 -8.99
N ASP A 224 2.57 -2.40 -8.92
CA ASP A 224 3.23 -1.79 -10.07
C ASP A 224 4.76 -2.06 -10.06
N PRO A 225 5.35 -2.63 -11.12
CA PRO A 225 6.79 -2.90 -11.17
C PRO A 225 7.66 -1.64 -11.20
N ALA A 226 7.08 -0.46 -11.47
CA ALA A 226 7.80 0.82 -11.38
C ALA A 226 7.91 1.34 -9.94
N ASN A 227 7.07 0.84 -9.02
CA ASN A 227 7.11 1.23 -7.61
C ASN A 227 8.27 0.54 -6.87
N PRO A 228 8.75 1.14 -5.76
CA PRO A 228 9.68 0.45 -4.88
C PRO A 228 9.01 -0.81 -4.31
N GLU A 229 9.75 -1.93 -4.34
CA GLU A 229 9.29 -3.19 -3.76
C GLU A 229 9.16 -3.08 -2.23
N TYR A 230 8.43 -4.05 -1.65
CA TYR A 230 8.23 -4.22 -0.20
C TYR A 230 7.33 -3.21 0.51
N TYR A 231 6.74 -2.26 -0.24
CA TYR A 231 5.75 -1.33 0.29
C TYR A 231 4.33 -1.74 -0.11
N LEU A 232 3.42 -1.74 0.87
CA LEU A 232 2.02 -2.12 0.70
C LEU A 232 1.19 -1.00 0.06
N PRO A 233 0.10 -1.34 -0.66
CA PRO A 233 -0.79 -0.37 -1.26
C PRO A 233 -1.52 0.47 -0.21
N SER A 234 -1.89 1.69 -0.58
CA SER A 234 -2.70 2.59 0.23
C SER A 234 -3.62 3.43 -0.66
N GLN A 235 -4.72 3.91 -0.09
CA GLN A 235 -5.67 4.79 -0.77
C GLN A 235 -6.25 5.80 0.21
N THR A 236 -6.51 7.01 -0.27
CA THR A 236 -7.20 8.05 0.48
C THR A 236 -8.24 8.73 -0.40
N ASP A 237 -9.43 8.91 0.17
CA ASP A 237 -10.60 9.44 -0.52
C ASP A 237 -11.01 10.79 0.06
N VAL A 238 -11.45 11.70 -0.82
CA VAL A 238 -12.00 13.01 -0.46
C VAL A 238 -13.21 13.30 -1.34
N ASP A 239 -14.33 13.66 -0.71
CA ASP A 239 -15.54 14.02 -1.41
C ASP A 239 -15.54 15.49 -1.87
N PHE A 240 -16.15 15.75 -3.02
CA PHE A 240 -16.35 17.10 -3.57
C PHE A 240 -17.72 17.22 -4.26
N ASN A 241 -18.25 18.44 -4.33
CA ASN A 241 -19.55 18.69 -4.99
C ASN A 241 -19.38 19.24 -6.41
N VAL A 242 -20.07 18.64 -7.37
CA VAL A 242 -20.15 19.12 -8.75
C VAL A 242 -21.43 19.92 -8.96
N SER A 243 -21.28 21.06 -9.60
CA SER A 243 -22.39 21.87 -10.14
C SER A 243 -22.29 21.94 -11.66
N MET A 244 -23.41 22.22 -12.32
CA MET A 244 -23.43 22.44 -13.77
C MET A 244 -23.75 23.90 -14.10
N PRO A 245 -23.10 24.49 -15.12
CA PRO A 245 -23.57 25.74 -15.70
C PRO A 245 -24.99 25.53 -16.25
N SER A 246 -25.88 26.49 -15.99
CA SER A 246 -27.23 26.50 -16.56
C SER A 246 -27.44 27.72 -17.44
N LYS A 247 -28.28 27.57 -18.47
CA LYS A 247 -28.71 28.66 -19.35
C LYS A 247 -30.22 28.77 -19.34
N ILE A 248 -30.73 30.01 -19.36
CA ILE A 248 -32.17 30.26 -19.49
C ILE A 248 -32.47 30.58 -20.95
N LEU A 249 -33.38 29.82 -21.56
CA LEU A 249 -33.94 30.13 -22.86
C LEU A 249 -35.31 30.76 -22.68
N LEU A 250 -35.46 32.02 -23.08
CA LEU A 250 -36.74 32.73 -23.11
C LEU A 250 -37.27 32.80 -24.54
N THR A 251 -38.56 32.50 -24.71
CA THR A 251 -39.27 32.67 -25.98
C THR A 251 -40.50 33.54 -25.75
N SER A 252 -40.69 34.53 -26.62
CA SER A 252 -41.89 35.35 -26.68
C SER A 252 -42.60 35.15 -28.01
N GLY A 253 -43.91 35.39 -28.06
CA GLY A 253 -44.62 35.50 -29.34
C GLY A 253 -44.02 36.61 -30.22
N SER A 254 -44.04 36.43 -31.54
CA SER A 254 -43.60 37.44 -32.51
C SER A 254 -44.75 38.38 -32.91
N GLY A 255 -44.48 39.69 -32.93
CA GLY A 255 -45.42 40.72 -33.38
C GLY A 255 -45.25 42.07 -32.67
N ASP A 256 -45.77 43.14 -33.27
CA ASP A 256 -45.95 44.43 -32.58
C ASP A 256 -46.99 44.26 -31.46
N VAL A 257 -46.68 44.79 -30.28
CA VAL A 257 -47.49 44.64 -29.06
C VAL A 257 -48.19 45.97 -28.79
N ASP A 258 -49.52 45.99 -28.88
CA ASP A 258 -50.35 47.13 -28.49
C ASP A 258 -50.47 47.22 -26.96
N ARG A 259 -50.82 48.41 -26.43
CA ARG A 259 -50.91 48.68 -24.97
C ARG A 259 -51.89 47.77 -24.21
N GLU A 260 -52.78 47.08 -24.92
CA GLU A 260 -53.80 46.18 -24.37
C GLU A 260 -53.56 44.70 -24.72
N SER A 261 -52.39 44.37 -25.28
CA SER A 261 -52.07 43.01 -25.71
C SER A 261 -51.24 42.24 -24.68
N THR A 262 -51.56 40.95 -24.54
CA THR A 262 -50.84 40.04 -23.63
C THR A 262 -49.61 39.48 -24.34
N ILE A 263 -48.42 39.68 -23.76
CA ILE A 263 -47.22 38.95 -24.14
C ILE A 263 -47.15 37.66 -23.32
N VAL A 264 -47.02 36.52 -23.99
CA VAL A 264 -46.65 35.25 -23.35
C VAL A 264 -45.14 35.09 -23.45
N ILE A 265 -44.49 34.96 -22.28
CA ILE A 265 -43.07 34.60 -22.18
C ILE A 265 -43.02 33.18 -21.63
N SER A 266 -42.39 32.28 -22.37
CA SER A 266 -42.08 30.93 -21.92
C SER A 266 -40.58 30.82 -21.66
N GLY A 267 -40.21 30.33 -20.48
CA GLY A 267 -38.83 30.09 -20.09
C GLY A 267 -38.57 28.61 -19.85
N VAL A 268 -37.39 28.15 -20.24
CA VAL A 268 -36.87 26.83 -19.86
C VAL A 268 -35.43 26.99 -19.37
N LEU A 269 -35.12 26.37 -18.23
CA LEU A 269 -33.76 26.27 -17.71
C LEU A 269 -33.12 25.04 -18.33
N LEU A 270 -32.01 25.23 -19.02
CA LEU A 270 -31.27 24.19 -19.71
C LEU A 270 -29.93 23.97 -19.03
N SER A 271 -29.46 22.72 -19.02
CA SER A 271 -28.06 22.39 -18.72
C SER A 271 -27.12 22.87 -19.84
N GLN A 272 -25.82 22.67 -19.67
CA GLN A 272 -24.82 22.98 -20.68
C GLN A 272 -24.95 22.13 -21.97
N VAL A 273 -25.59 20.95 -21.89
CA VAL A 273 -25.84 20.06 -23.03
C VAL A 273 -27.27 20.17 -23.58
N ASP A 274 -28.00 21.22 -23.19
CA ASP A 274 -29.34 21.59 -23.69
C ASP A 274 -30.48 20.69 -23.25
N ASP A 275 -30.28 19.94 -22.16
CA ASP A 275 -31.34 19.21 -21.48
C ASP A 275 -32.10 20.12 -20.51
N ALA A 276 -33.42 19.97 -20.41
CA ALA A 276 -34.23 20.73 -19.46
C ALA A 276 -33.94 20.28 -18.02
N ILE A 277 -33.66 21.25 -17.14
CA ILE A 277 -33.47 20.99 -15.70
C ILE A 277 -34.87 20.86 -15.05
N PRO A 278 -35.22 19.69 -14.48
CA PRO A 278 -36.55 19.48 -13.90
C PRO A 278 -36.75 20.30 -12.62
N ASP A 279 -38.01 20.62 -12.33
CA ASP A 279 -38.46 21.33 -11.11
C ASP A 279 -37.81 22.71 -10.86
N ALA A 280 -37.18 23.30 -11.87
CA ALA A 280 -36.64 24.65 -11.81
C ALA A 280 -37.76 25.71 -11.81
N THR A 281 -37.72 26.65 -10.87
CA THR A 281 -38.59 27.84 -10.87
C THR A 281 -37.86 29.01 -11.52
N ILE A 282 -38.47 29.60 -12.55
CA ILE A 282 -37.96 30.80 -13.23
C ILE A 282 -38.85 31.98 -12.86
N GLU A 283 -38.28 33.01 -12.25
CA GLU A 283 -38.96 34.28 -11.97
C GLU A 283 -38.51 35.34 -12.97
N VAL A 284 -39.46 36.07 -13.55
CA VAL A 284 -39.21 37.14 -14.51
C VAL A 284 -39.70 38.46 -13.92
N TRP A 285 -38.81 39.45 -13.85
CA TRP A 285 -39.12 40.80 -13.40
C TRP A 285 -38.98 41.77 -14.57
N LEU A 286 -39.95 42.66 -14.74
CA LEU A 286 -39.91 43.74 -15.71
C LEU A 286 -39.56 45.03 -14.96
N ASP A 287 -38.37 45.59 -15.20
CA ASP A 287 -38.05 46.92 -14.69
C ASP A 287 -38.80 47.96 -15.52
N GLY A 288 -39.68 48.71 -14.84
CA GLY A 288 -40.44 49.78 -15.43
C GLY A 288 -39.53 50.97 -15.75
N GLY A 289 -39.29 51.20 -17.04
CA GLY A 289 -38.73 52.46 -17.55
C GLY A 289 -39.77 53.57 -17.60
#